data_AF-A0A828Y4U6-F1
#
_entry.id   AF-A0A828Y4U6-F1
#
_cell.length_a   1.000
_cell.length_b   1.000
_cell.length_c   1.000
_cell.angle_alpha   90.00
_cell.angle_beta   90.00
_cell.angle_gamma   90.00
#
_symmetry.space_group_name_H-M   'P 1'
#
loop_
_entity.id
_entity.type
_entity.pdbx_description
1 polymer ?
#
loop_
_entity_poly.entity_id
_entity_poly.type
_entity_poly.pdbx_seq_one_letter_code
_entity_poly.pdbx_strand_id
1 'polypeptide(L)'
;SRWGIEVFFKVLKSGCNIESTQFKFGDRFKACIAVSAIVAWRVMMLTFLGRNIPGLKASILFESFEWKGIYCRIFETPKPPNKEPDLDTVLSWIAKLGGHLARKSDAPPGPLVIFKGLMRAVEIGFMFKLLTKA
;
A
#
# COMPACT_ATOMS: atom_id res chain seq x y z
N SER A 1 5.20 -19.38 13.04
CA SER A 1 6.00 -18.24 12.52
C SER A 1 5.77 -17.01 13.39
N ARG A 2 6.76 -16.60 14.20
CA ARG A 2 6.65 -15.48 15.17
C ARG A 2 6.77 -14.08 14.52
N TRP A 3 7.48 -13.99 13.40
CA TRP A 3 7.83 -12.72 12.77
C TRP A 3 6.65 -12.00 12.10
N GLY A 4 5.65 -12.75 11.61
CA GLY A 4 4.48 -12.16 10.94
C GLY A 4 3.65 -11.27 11.86
N ILE A 5 3.43 -11.71 13.10
CA ILE A 5 2.66 -10.93 14.09
C ILE A 5 3.43 -9.68 14.55
N GLU A 6 4.77 -9.74 14.61
CA GLU A 6 5.60 -8.56 14.89
C GLU A 6 5.49 -7.51 13.79
N VAL A 7 5.48 -7.93 12.52
CA VAL A 7 5.28 -7.02 11.38
C VAL A 7 3.88 -6.38 11.43
N PHE A 8 2.85 -7.17 11.74
CA PHE A 8 1.49 -6.66 11.92
C PHE A 8 1.44 -5.57 12.99
N PHE A 9 1.97 -5.85 14.19
CA PHE A 9 1.99 -4.85 15.27
C PHE A 9 2.89 -3.65 14.94
N LYS A 10 3.96 -3.84 14.17
CA LYS A 10 4.80 -2.72 13.70
C LYS A 10 4.02 -1.78 12.77
N VAL A 11 3.22 -2.31 11.85
CA VAL A 11 2.39 -1.46 10.98
C VAL A 11 1.26 -0.80 11.77
N LEU A 12 0.61 -1.54 12.67
CA LEU A 12 -0.46 -1.01 13.52
C LEU A 12 0.04 0.13 14.43
N LYS A 13 1.18 -0.07 15.11
CA LYS A 13 1.73 0.89 16.06
C LYS A 13 2.44 2.04 15.37
N SER A 14 3.38 1.76 14.47
CA SER A 14 4.24 2.80 13.88
C SER A 14 3.73 3.33 12.54
N GLY A 15 2.93 2.55 11.80
CA GLY A 15 2.30 3.00 10.56
C GLY A 15 1.03 3.80 10.85
N CYS A 16 0.06 3.17 11.49
CA CYS A 16 -1.21 3.82 11.85
C CYS A 16 -1.11 4.76 13.07
N ASN A 17 0.03 4.78 13.76
CA ASN A 17 0.29 5.62 14.93
C ASN A 17 -0.78 5.48 16.04
N ILE A 18 -1.26 4.26 16.27
CA ILE A 18 -2.42 4.03 17.14
C ILE A 18 -2.18 4.49 18.59
N GLU A 19 -0.94 4.39 19.08
CA GLU A 19 -0.55 4.76 20.44
C GLU A 19 -0.52 6.29 20.67
N SER A 20 -0.40 7.10 19.61
CA SER A 20 -0.51 8.56 19.72
C SER A 20 -1.96 9.06 19.72
N THR A 21 -2.94 8.17 19.53
CA THR A 21 -4.32 8.55 19.34
C THR A 21 -4.98 8.83 20.69
N GLN A 22 -5.26 10.10 20.97
CA GLN A 22 -5.76 10.59 22.27
C GLN A 22 -7.30 10.52 22.39
N PHE A 23 -7.91 9.35 22.15
CA PHE A 23 -9.36 9.21 22.33
C PHE A 23 -9.73 9.21 23.81
N LYS A 24 -10.61 10.15 24.21
CA LYS A 24 -11.11 10.28 25.59
C LYS A 24 -12.03 9.13 26.05
N PHE A 25 -12.56 8.31 25.13
CA PHE A 25 -13.53 7.25 25.43
C PHE A 25 -13.08 5.90 24.86
N GLY A 26 -13.15 4.85 25.69
CA GLY A 26 -12.63 3.51 25.36
C GLY A 26 -13.27 2.84 24.13
N ASP A 27 -14.56 3.04 23.88
CA ASP A 27 -15.22 2.38 22.74
C ASP A 27 -14.82 2.99 21.39
N ARG A 28 -14.54 4.30 21.36
CA ARG A 28 -13.98 4.96 20.16
C ARG A 28 -12.57 4.46 19.87
N PHE A 29 -11.79 4.21 20.93
CA PHE A 29 -10.46 3.63 20.79
C PHE A 29 -10.51 2.20 20.22
N LYS A 30 -11.43 1.35 20.69
CA LYS A 30 -11.64 0.00 20.14
C LYS A 30 -12.00 0.04 18.65
N ALA A 31 -12.91 0.92 18.25
CA ALA A 31 -13.29 1.08 16.85
C ALA A 31 -12.11 1.52 15.97
N CYS A 32 -11.29 2.46 16.46
CA CYS A 32 -10.08 2.88 15.75
C CYS A 32 -9.08 1.74 15.58
N ILE A 33 -8.81 0.98 16.65
CA ILE A 33 -7.93 -0.21 16.59
C ILE A 33 -8.45 -1.20 15.54
N ALA A 34 -9.76 -1.46 15.50
CA ALA A 34 -10.35 -2.39 14.54
C ALA A 34 -10.09 -1.96 13.09
N VAL A 35 -10.32 -0.68 12.77
CA VAL A 35 -10.05 -0.14 11.42
C VAL A 35 -8.55 -0.16 11.10
N SER A 36 -7.70 0.29 12.01
CA SER A 36 -6.25 0.28 11.82
C SER A 36 -5.69 -1.14 11.67
N ALA A 37 -6.28 -2.14 12.33
CA ALA A 37 -5.92 -3.55 12.17
C ALA A 37 -6.19 -4.06 10.76
N ILE A 38 -7.32 -3.68 10.15
CA ILE A 38 -7.64 -4.03 8.76
C ILE A 38 -6.61 -3.41 7.80
N VAL A 39 -6.23 -2.14 8.02
CA VAL A 39 -5.20 -1.48 7.21
C VAL A 39 -3.85 -2.18 7.36
N ALA A 40 -3.43 -2.50 8.59
CA ALA A 40 -2.19 -3.21 8.86
C ALA A 40 -2.14 -4.58 8.18
N TRP A 41 -3.25 -5.33 8.25
CA TRP A 41 -3.40 -6.61 7.55
C TRP A 41 -3.32 -6.43 6.03
N ARG A 42 -3.99 -5.43 5.45
CA ARG A 42 -3.95 -5.18 4.00
C ARG A 42 -2.54 -4.86 3.51
N VAL A 43 -1.77 -4.06 4.26
CA VAL A 43 -0.35 -3.81 3.96
C VAL A 43 0.47 -5.09 4.01
N MET A 44 0.25 -5.93 5.02
CA MET A 44 0.95 -7.20 5.17
C MET A 44 0.61 -8.16 4.04
N MET A 45 -0.67 -8.28 3.66
CA MET A 45 -1.12 -9.10 2.52
C MET A 45 -0.48 -8.64 1.22
N LEU A 46 -0.55 -7.33 0.91
CA LEU A 46 0.08 -6.76 -0.28
C LEU A 46 1.57 -7.08 -0.34
N THR A 47 2.26 -6.92 0.79
CA THR A 47 3.69 -7.18 0.90
C THR A 47 4.02 -8.67 0.72
N PHE A 48 3.19 -9.56 1.26
CA PHE A 48 3.40 -11.01 1.19
C PHE A 48 3.10 -11.55 -0.20
N LEU A 49 1.94 -11.20 -0.77
CA LEU A 49 1.51 -11.67 -2.08
C LEU A 49 2.43 -11.17 -3.19
N GLY A 50 2.75 -9.86 -3.19
CA GLY A 50 3.61 -9.27 -4.21
C GLY A 50 5.08 -9.68 -4.13
N ARG A 51 5.51 -10.42 -3.09
CA ARG A 51 6.88 -10.97 -2.99
C ARG A 51 6.98 -12.45 -3.25
N ASN A 52 6.03 -13.21 -2.72
CA ASN A 52 6.15 -14.67 -2.69
C ASN A 52 5.47 -15.34 -3.89
N ILE A 53 4.61 -14.62 -4.61
CA ILE A 53 3.85 -15.18 -5.73
C ILE A 53 4.12 -14.33 -6.99
N PRO A 54 5.16 -14.68 -7.78
CA PRO A 54 5.47 -13.97 -9.02
C PRO A 54 4.36 -14.19 -10.07
N GLY A 55 4.14 -13.19 -10.93
CA GLY A 55 3.15 -13.26 -12.02
C GLY A 55 1.69 -13.11 -11.59
N LEU A 56 1.43 -12.86 -10.30
CA LEU A 56 0.10 -12.57 -9.80
C LEU A 56 -0.40 -11.24 -10.39
N LYS A 57 -1.67 -11.16 -10.79
CA LYS A 57 -2.22 -9.95 -11.41
C LYS A 57 -2.59 -8.86 -10.40
N ALA A 58 -2.43 -7.60 -10.79
CA ALA A 58 -2.73 -6.44 -9.94
C ALA A 58 -4.20 -6.38 -9.48
N SER A 59 -5.12 -6.85 -10.32
CA SER A 59 -6.58 -6.96 -10.12
C SER A 59 -6.98 -7.72 -8.85
N ILE A 60 -6.09 -8.55 -8.31
CA ILE A 60 -6.37 -9.28 -7.07
C ILE A 60 -6.50 -8.34 -5.87
N LEU A 61 -5.75 -7.24 -5.85
CA LEU A 61 -5.76 -6.28 -4.74
C LEU A 61 -6.16 -4.85 -5.13
N PHE A 62 -6.11 -4.53 -6.43
CA PHE A 62 -6.30 -3.19 -6.93
C PHE A 62 -7.29 -3.14 -8.09
N GLU A 63 -8.20 -2.18 -8.05
CA GLU A 63 -9.02 -1.85 -9.21
C GLU A 63 -8.17 -1.21 -10.32
N SER A 64 -8.67 -1.25 -11.56
CA SER A 64 -7.91 -0.78 -12.71
C SER A 64 -7.48 0.68 -12.61
N PHE A 65 -8.30 1.52 -11.99
CA PHE A 65 -8.00 2.94 -11.86
C PHE A 65 -6.87 3.21 -10.85
N GLU A 66 -6.72 2.35 -9.84
CA GLU A 66 -5.75 2.53 -8.76
C GLU A 66 -4.34 2.36 -9.32
N TRP A 67 -4.05 1.21 -9.94
CA TRP A 67 -2.72 0.97 -10.49
C TRP A 67 -2.39 1.85 -11.70
N LYS A 68 -3.40 2.25 -12.50
CA LYS A 68 -3.21 3.24 -13.58
C LYS A 68 -2.82 4.60 -13.04
N GLY A 69 -3.49 5.07 -11.98
CA GLY A 69 -3.13 6.32 -11.31
C GLY A 69 -1.71 6.29 -10.75
N ILE A 70 -1.33 5.19 -10.07
CA ILE A 70 0.02 4.99 -9.55
C ILE A 70 1.05 5.05 -10.69
N TYR A 71 0.80 4.36 -11.80
CA TYR A 71 1.66 4.37 -12.99
C TYR A 71 1.85 5.80 -13.51
N CYS A 72 0.75 6.51 -13.77
CA CYS A 72 0.78 7.89 -14.27
C CYS A 72 1.59 8.82 -13.37
N ARG A 73 1.48 8.65 -12.04
CA ARG A 73 2.25 9.45 -11.07
C ARG A 73 3.75 9.12 -11.08
N ILE A 74 4.11 7.85 -11.22
CA ILE A 74 5.52 7.39 -11.16
C ILE A 74 6.27 7.72 -12.44
N PHE A 75 5.63 7.55 -13.61
CA PHE A 75 6.23 7.75 -14.91
C PHE A 75 5.91 9.12 -15.53
N GLU A 76 5.23 9.98 -14.76
CA GLU A 76 4.88 11.36 -15.14
C GLU A 76 4.23 11.43 -16.53
N THR A 77 3.25 10.55 -16.76
CA THR A 77 2.56 10.41 -18.05
C THR A 77 1.05 10.34 -17.86
N PRO A 78 0.25 11.00 -18.71
CA PRO A 78 -1.20 10.90 -18.66
C PRO A 78 -1.74 9.59 -19.27
N LYS A 79 -0.90 8.81 -19.96
CA LYS A 79 -1.30 7.61 -20.70
C LYS A 79 -0.81 6.35 -19.97
N PRO A 80 -1.66 5.68 -19.16
CA PRO A 80 -1.30 4.42 -18.56
C PRO A 80 -1.34 3.29 -19.60
N PRO A 81 -0.63 2.16 -19.37
CA PRO A 81 -0.69 1.03 -20.26
C PRO A 81 -2.07 0.35 -20.23
N ASN A 82 -2.46 -0.24 -21.37
CA ASN A 82 -3.68 -1.06 -21.46
C ASN A 82 -3.50 -2.44 -20.84
N LYS A 83 -2.28 -2.99 -20.92
CA LYS A 83 -1.96 -4.30 -20.34
C LYS A 83 -1.84 -4.18 -18.83
N GLU A 84 -2.53 -5.07 -18.13
CA GLU A 84 -2.47 -5.16 -16.69
C GLU A 84 -1.06 -5.58 -16.21
N PRO A 85 -0.46 -4.83 -15.26
CA PRO A 85 0.81 -5.20 -14.65
C PRO A 85 0.64 -6.34 -13.65
N ASP A 86 1.76 -6.97 -13.32
CA ASP A 86 1.83 -7.93 -12.22
C ASP A 86 1.87 -7.20 -10.87
N LEU A 87 1.43 -7.88 -9.81
CA LEU A 87 1.27 -7.31 -8.47
C LEU A 87 2.62 -6.90 -7.87
N ASP A 88 3.69 -7.62 -8.16
CA ASP A 88 5.06 -7.30 -7.73
C ASP A 88 5.54 -5.95 -8.31
N THR A 89 5.13 -5.67 -9.55
CA THR A 89 5.45 -4.46 -10.29
C THR A 89 4.70 -3.28 -9.66
N VAL A 90 3.41 -3.46 -9.35
CA VAL A 90 2.62 -2.46 -8.62
C VAL A 90 3.18 -2.26 -7.20
N LEU A 91 3.58 -3.33 -6.51
CA LEU A 91 4.22 -3.25 -5.20
C LEU A 91 5.50 -2.42 -5.24
N SER A 92 6.31 -2.57 -6.29
CA SER A 92 7.52 -1.77 -6.50
C SER A 92 7.19 -0.29 -6.71
N TRP A 93 6.15 0.05 -7.47
CA TRP A 93 5.69 1.43 -7.63
C TRP A 93 5.20 2.02 -6.31
N ILE A 94 4.42 1.27 -5.54
CA ILE A 94 3.96 1.66 -4.21
C ILE A 94 5.15 1.88 -3.29
N ALA A 95 6.16 0.99 -3.31
CA ALA A 95 7.37 1.17 -2.53
C ALA A 95 8.10 2.48 -2.87
N LYS A 96 8.20 2.82 -4.17
CA LYS A 96 8.77 4.10 -4.61
C LYS A 96 8.00 5.30 -4.07
N LEU A 97 6.66 5.26 -4.13
CA LEU A 97 5.82 6.29 -3.49
C LEU A 97 6.08 6.40 -1.98
N GLY A 98 6.43 5.30 -1.33
CA GLY A 98 6.80 5.23 0.08
C GLY A 98 8.23 5.73 0.41
N GLY A 99 9.03 6.07 -0.61
CA GLY A 99 10.42 6.51 -0.46
C GLY A 99 11.48 5.44 -0.69
N HIS A 100 11.11 4.27 -1.22
CA HIS A 100 12.08 3.27 -1.65
C HIS A 100 12.78 3.69 -2.95
N LEU A 101 14.12 3.68 -2.98
CA LEU A 101 14.88 4.06 -4.17
C LEU A 101 14.86 2.99 -5.26
N ALA A 102 14.62 1.72 -4.90
CA ALA A 102 14.59 0.58 -5.82
C ALA A 102 15.90 0.42 -6.63
N ARG A 103 17.06 0.57 -5.98
CA ARG A 103 18.37 0.30 -6.59
C ARG A 103 18.62 -1.20 -6.68
N LYS A 104 19.48 -1.63 -7.60
CA LYS A 104 19.76 -3.04 -7.89
C LYS A 104 20.17 -3.87 -6.66
N SER A 105 20.83 -3.25 -5.69
CA SER A 105 21.31 -3.90 -4.46
C SER A 105 20.53 -3.51 -3.20
N ASP A 106 19.42 -2.77 -3.34
CA ASP A 106 18.59 -2.43 -2.17
C ASP A 106 17.88 -3.69 -1.66
N ALA A 107 17.82 -3.82 -0.33
CA ALA A 107 16.99 -4.84 0.29
C ALA A 107 15.50 -4.60 -0.05
N PRO A 108 14.66 -5.65 -0.01
CA PRO A 108 13.23 -5.51 -0.24
C PRO A 108 12.60 -4.42 0.65
N PRO A 109 11.62 -3.65 0.16
CA PRO A 109 11.08 -2.50 0.87
C PRO A 109 10.53 -2.85 2.27
N GLY A 110 10.72 -2.00 3.27
CA GLY A 110 10.15 -2.29 4.60
C GLY A 110 8.60 -2.22 4.62
N PRO A 111 7.91 -2.89 5.55
CA PRO A 111 6.44 -2.82 5.66
C PRO A 111 5.92 -1.39 5.91
N LEU A 112 6.69 -0.56 6.63
CA LEU A 112 6.34 0.86 6.83
C LEU A 112 6.50 1.70 5.54
N VAL A 113 7.43 1.33 4.67
CA VAL A 113 7.59 1.97 3.35
C VAL A 113 6.39 1.63 2.48
N ILE A 114 5.97 0.36 2.47
CA ILE A 114 4.75 -0.07 1.77
C ILE A 114 3.52 0.63 2.33
N PHE A 115 3.37 0.74 3.66
CA PHE A 115 2.26 1.49 4.27
C PHE A 115 2.20 2.94 3.76
N LYS A 116 3.32 3.68 3.84
CA LYS A 116 3.38 5.07 3.37
C LYS A 116 3.05 5.19 1.88
N GLY A 117 3.59 4.27 1.07
CA GLY A 117 3.31 4.19 -0.35
C GLY A 117 1.86 3.92 -0.66
N LEU A 118 1.22 2.99 0.08
CA LEU A 118 -0.16 2.60 -0.13
C LEU A 118 -1.12 3.75 0.19
N MET A 119 -0.89 4.49 1.28
CA MET A 119 -1.70 5.67 1.60
C MET A 119 -1.67 6.71 0.46
N ARG A 120 -0.49 6.99 -0.09
CA ARG A 120 -0.35 7.90 -1.25
C ARG A 120 -1.01 7.33 -2.51
N ALA A 121 -0.85 6.03 -2.75
CA ALA A 121 -1.40 5.34 -3.91
C ALA A 121 -2.93 5.42 -3.96
N VAL A 122 -3.59 5.29 -2.80
CA VAL A 122 -5.06 5.41 -2.69
C VAL A 122 -5.52 6.81 -3.10
N GLU A 123 -4.88 7.87 -2.57
CA GLU A 123 -5.20 9.26 -2.93
C GLU A 123 -5.01 9.51 -4.43
N ILE A 124 -3.88 9.07 -4.99
CA ILE A 124 -3.58 9.19 -6.42
C ILE A 124 -4.62 8.45 -7.27
N GLY A 125 -4.99 7.22 -6.89
CA GLY A 125 -5.97 6.42 -7.60
C GLY A 125 -7.32 7.12 -7.67
N PHE A 126 -7.82 7.63 -6.54
CA PHE A 126 -9.07 8.39 -6.53
C PHE A 126 -9.01 9.66 -7.37
N MET A 127 -7.91 10.43 -7.30
CA MET A 127 -7.73 11.60 -8.15
C MET A 127 -7.72 11.25 -9.64
N PHE A 128 -7.02 10.16 -10.02
CA PHE A 128 -7.02 9.66 -11.38
C PHE A 128 -8.43 9.27 -11.84
N LYS A 129 -9.20 8.57 -11.00
CA LYS A 129 -10.60 8.20 -11.28
C LYS A 129 -11.50 9.41 -11.48
N LEU A 130 -11.30 10.49 -10.73
CA LEU A 130 -12.07 11.73 -10.88
C LEU A 130 -11.75 12.44 -12.20
N LEU A 131 -10.47 12.54 -12.55
CA LEU A 131 -10.01 13.27 -13.75
C LEU A 131 -10.24 12.52 -15.06
N THR A 132 -10.40 11.19 -15.01
CA THR A 132 -10.63 10.34 -16.19
C THR A 132 -12.08 9.92 -16.38
N LYS A 133 -12.99 10.37 -15.50
CA LYS A 133 -14.42 10.10 -15.59
C LYS A 133 -15.20 11.05 -16.53
N ALA A 134 -14.50 11.79 -17.39
CA ALA A 134 -15.10 12.62 -18.43
C ALA A 134 -15.36 11.81 -19.71
#